data_AF-A0AAV4MV97-F1
#
_entry.id   AF-A0AAV4MV97-F1
#
_cell.length_a   1.000
_cell.length_b   1.000
_cell.length_c   1.000
_cell.angle_alpha   90.00
_cell.angle_beta   90.00
_cell.angle_gamma   90.00
#
_symmetry.space_group_name_H-M   'P 1'
#
loop_
_entity.id
_entity.type
_entity.pdbx_description
1 polymer ?
#
loop_
_entity_poly.entity_id
_entity_poly.type
_entity_poly.pdbx_seq_one_letter_code
_entity_poly.pdbx_strand_id
1 'polypeptide(L)'
;MITDSNKVNPKDLESKYAYIQVTHVLPYFDEDELRLRPTEFERNNNLRRFMFETPFTVDSNKIRGLPEEQCKRRTILTTLYSFPYVKKRIPVFSKSVQVFKSH
;
A
#
# COMPACT_ATOMS: atom_id res chain seq x y z
N MET A 1 -1.20 15.37 11.26
CA MET A 1 -1.04 13.95 10.88
C MET A 1 -1.99 13.66 9.74
N ILE A 2 -1.52 13.06 8.64
CA ILE A 2 -2.37 12.68 7.51
C ILE A 2 -2.85 11.26 7.76
N THR A 3 -4.16 11.08 7.85
CA THR A 3 -4.81 9.80 8.17
C THR A 3 -5.30 9.06 6.92
N ASP A 4 -5.52 9.79 5.83
CA ASP A 4 -5.87 9.21 4.54
C ASP A 4 -4.65 8.51 3.90
N SER A 5 -4.88 7.43 3.16
CA SER A 5 -3.82 6.59 2.55
C SER A 5 -3.60 6.83 1.06
N ASN A 6 -4.34 7.78 0.47
CA ASN A 6 -4.16 8.22 -0.90
C ASN A 6 -2.82 8.95 -1.08
N LYS A 7 -2.45 9.13 -2.35
CA LYS A 7 -1.31 9.95 -2.72
C LYS A 7 -1.61 11.39 -2.36
N VAL A 8 -0.80 11.95 -1.44
CA VAL A 8 -0.90 13.34 -1.04
C VAL A 8 -0.34 14.24 -2.15
N ASN A 9 -1.08 15.29 -2.49
CA ASN A 9 -0.61 16.36 -3.35
C ASN A 9 0.00 17.48 -2.48
N PRO A 10 1.31 17.77 -2.57
CA PRO A 10 1.95 18.77 -1.71
C PRO A 10 1.37 20.19 -1.86
N LYS A 11 0.73 20.49 -2.99
CA LYS A 11 0.10 21.81 -3.23
C LYS A 11 -1.10 22.07 -2.33
N ASP A 12 -1.72 21.01 -1.81
CA ASP A 12 -2.91 21.10 -0.97
C ASP A 12 -2.53 21.18 0.53
N LEU A 13 -1.23 21.22 0.85
CA LEU A 13 -0.71 21.29 2.22
C LEU A 13 -0.23 22.72 2.56
N GLU A 14 -0.50 23.16 3.80
CA GLU A 14 -0.02 24.44 4.29
C GLU A 14 1.46 24.36 4.71
N SER A 15 2.30 25.26 4.21
CA SER A 15 3.75 25.27 4.47
C SER A 15 4.13 25.48 5.95
N LYS A 16 3.22 25.99 6.78
CA LYS A 16 3.45 26.25 8.19
C LYS A 16 3.47 24.99 9.08
N TYR A 17 3.08 23.83 8.54
CA TYR A 17 2.98 22.58 9.30
C TYR A 17 3.88 21.49 8.75
N ALA A 18 4.32 20.59 9.64
CA ALA A 18 4.95 19.34 9.27
C ALA A 18 3.91 18.22 9.23
N TYR A 19 3.83 17.52 8.11
CA TYR A 19 2.87 16.43 7.90
C TYR A 19 3.58 15.07 7.90
N ILE A 20 2.99 14.10 8.59
CA ILE A 20 3.39 12.69 8.56
C ILE A 20 2.17 11.89 8.15
N GLN A 21 2.32 11.06 7.11
CA GLN A 21 1.35 10.05 6.70
C GLN A 21 1.81 8.69 7.21
N VAL A 22 0.93 7.97 7.89
CA VAL A 22 1.20 6.61 8.38
C VAL A 22 0.13 5.69 7.84
N THR A 23 0.54 4.70 7.06
CA THR A 23 -0.36 3.70 6.48
C THR A 23 0.15 2.32 6.88
N HIS A 24 -0.73 1.50 7.44
CA HIS A 24 -0.44 0.10 7.72
C HIS A 24 -0.31 -0.68 6.41
N VAL A 25 0.69 -1.56 6.33
CA VAL A 25 0.96 -2.39 5.15
C VAL A 25 1.16 -3.84 5.57
N LEU A 26 0.85 -4.76 4.65
CA LEU A 26 1.10 -6.19 4.82
C LEU A 26 2.14 -6.67 3.80
N PRO A 27 2.89 -7.76 4.06
CA PRO A 27 3.72 -8.38 3.04
C PRO A 27 2.89 -8.73 1.80
N TYR A 28 3.46 -8.54 0.61
CA TYR A 28 2.82 -8.88 -0.65
C TYR A 28 3.56 -10.00 -1.35
N PHE A 29 2.79 -10.99 -1.78
CA PHE A 29 3.25 -12.11 -2.58
C PHE A 29 2.31 -12.25 -3.79
N ASP A 30 2.87 -12.61 -4.94
CA ASP A 30 2.06 -13.09 -6.05
C ASP A 30 1.75 -14.59 -5.87
N GLU A 31 0.91 -15.12 -6.75
CA GLU A 31 0.43 -16.52 -6.66
C GLU A 31 1.58 -17.53 -6.68
N ASP A 32 2.63 -17.28 -7.47
CA ASP A 32 3.77 -18.19 -7.55
C ASP A 32 4.64 -18.11 -6.30
N GLU A 33 4.87 -16.90 -5.75
CA GLU A 33 5.55 -16.75 -4.46
C GLU A 33 4.76 -17.39 -3.30
N LEU A 34 3.44 -17.31 -3.30
CA LEU A 34 2.60 -17.95 -2.28
C LEU A 34 2.74 -19.48 -2.32
N ARG A 35 2.86 -20.07 -3.51
CA ARG A 35 3.14 -21.50 -3.68
C ARG A 35 4.52 -21.89 -3.17
N LEU A 36 5.52 -21.03 -3.39
CA LEU A 36 6.92 -21.25 -2.96
C LEU A 36 7.15 -20.96 -1.47
N ARG A 37 6.21 -20.30 -0.79
CA ARG A 37 6.30 -19.91 0.63
C ARG A 37 5.15 -20.50 1.43
N PRO A 38 5.11 -21.83 1.64
CA PRO A 38 4.01 -22.49 2.33
C PRO A 38 3.90 -22.10 3.82
N THR A 39 5.02 -21.80 4.48
CA THR A 39 5.05 -21.60 5.94
C THR A 39 4.95 -20.13 6.34
N GLU A 40 4.51 -19.90 7.59
CA GLU A 40 4.52 -18.56 8.18
C GLU A 40 5.93 -17.96 8.26
N PHE A 41 6.95 -18.78 8.56
CA PHE A 41 8.34 -18.31 8.60
C PHE A 41 8.80 -17.76 7.24
N GLU A 42 8.53 -18.48 6.16
CA GLU A 42 8.88 -18.04 4.80
C GLU A 42 8.09 -16.80 4.38
N ARG A 43 6.87 -16.63 4.89
CA ARG A 43 6.04 -15.43 4.66
C ARG A 43 6.41 -14.24 5.56
N ASN A 44 7.35 -14.42 6.48
CA ASN A 44 7.87 -13.37 7.36
C ASN A 44 9.35 -13.04 7.14
N ASN A 45 10.03 -13.74 6.23
CA ASN A 45 11.46 -13.58 5.97
C ASN A 45 11.74 -13.26 4.49
N ASN A 46 12.83 -12.52 4.23
CA ASN A 46 13.18 -12.01 2.90
C ASN A 46 12.04 -11.21 2.24
N LEU A 47 11.40 -10.34 3.02
CA LEU A 47 10.24 -9.53 2.59
C LEU A 47 10.68 -8.24 1.94
N ARG A 48 10.37 -8.08 0.66
CA ARG A 48 10.73 -6.88 -0.10
C ARG A 48 9.52 -6.09 -0.60
N ARG A 49 8.36 -6.75 -0.72
CA ARG A 49 7.13 -6.15 -1.23
C ARG A 49 6.10 -6.07 -0.12
N PHE A 50 5.45 -4.91 -0.03
CA PHE A 50 4.39 -4.63 0.94
C PHE A 50 3.22 -4.01 0.21
N MET A 51 2.00 -4.22 0.71
CA MET A 51 0.81 -3.69 0.08
C MET A 51 -0.18 -3.12 1.07
N PHE A 52 -1.00 -2.19 0.58
CA PHE A 52 -2.19 -1.71 1.26
C PHE A 52 -3.28 -1.44 0.22
N GLU A 53 -4.52 -1.41 0.69
CA GLU A 53 -5.70 -1.22 -0.14
C GLU A 53 -6.42 0.06 0.26
N THR A 54 -6.89 0.83 -0.71
CA THR A 54 -7.64 2.08 -0.49
C THR A 54 -8.93 2.02 -1.31
N PRO A 55 -10.11 2.14 -0.66
CA PRO A 55 -11.38 2.19 -1.35
C PRO A 55 -11.56 3.53 -2.06
N PHE A 56 -12.22 3.52 -3.22
CA PHE A 56 -12.63 4.72 -3.95
C PHE A 56 -13.87 4.42 -4.82
N THR A 57 -14.68 5.42 -5.16
CA THR A 57 -15.81 5.26 -6.10
C THR A 57 -15.43 5.70 -7.52
N VAL A 58 -16.13 5.18 -8.52
CA VAL A 58 -15.94 5.58 -9.95
C VAL A 58 -16.14 7.10 -10.12
N ASP A 59 -17.17 7.65 -9.47
CA ASP A 59 -17.33 9.09 -9.28
C ASP A 59 -16.33 9.56 -8.23
N SER A 60 -15.14 9.91 -8.71
CA SER A 60 -13.85 10.19 -8.03
C SER A 60 -13.82 11.04 -6.73
N ASN A 61 -14.95 11.49 -6.18
CA ASN A 61 -15.05 12.35 -4.99
C ASN A 61 -15.54 11.64 -3.72
N LYS A 62 -15.93 10.37 -3.76
CA LYS A 62 -16.35 9.62 -2.56
C LYS A 62 -15.44 8.42 -2.30
N ILE A 63 -15.18 8.18 -1.01
CA ILE A 63 -14.37 7.03 -0.55
C ILE A 63 -15.25 5.77 -0.48
N ARG A 64 -16.55 5.94 -0.21
CA ARG A 64 -17.56 4.89 -0.08
C ARG A 64 -18.80 5.23 -0.90
N GLY A 65 -19.30 4.26 -1.65
CA GLY A 65 -20.50 4.39 -2.48
C GLY A 65 -21.33 3.10 -2.49
N LEU A 66 -22.21 2.96 -3.48
CA LEU A 66 -22.93 1.70 -3.70
C LEU A 66 -21.94 0.59 -4.07
N PRO A 67 -22.25 -0.70 -3.80
CA PRO A 67 -21.37 -1.81 -4.15
C PRO A 67 -20.92 -1.78 -5.62
N GLU A 68 -21.84 -1.48 -6.53
CA GLU A 68 -21.66 -1.38 -7.99
C GLU A 68 -20.68 -0.25 -8.38
N GLU A 69 -20.59 0.79 -7.57
CA GLU A 69 -19.74 1.96 -7.80
C GLU A 69 -18.39 1.84 -7.09
N GLN A 70 -18.27 0.89 -6.15
CA GLN A 70 -17.12 0.76 -5.28
C GLN A 70 -15.98 0.09 -6.02
N CYS A 71 -14.81 0.73 -5.94
CA CYS A 71 -13.56 0.19 -6.43
C CYS A 71 -12.56 0.08 -5.28
N LYS A 72 -11.52 -0.71 -5.51
CA LYS A 72 -10.41 -0.91 -4.60
C LYS A 72 -9.09 -0.69 -5.34
N ARG A 73 -8.25 0.19 -4.80
CA ARG A 73 -6.90 0.43 -5.28
C ARG A 73 -5.92 -0.29 -4.38
N ARG A 74 -5.21 -1.27 -4.91
CA ARG A 74 -4.11 -1.95 -4.23
C ARG A 74 -2.80 -1.28 -4.62
N THR A 75 -2.11 -0.72 -3.64
CA THR A 75 -0.77 -0.17 -3.83
C THR A 75 0.24 -1.20 -3.34
N ILE A 76 1.22 -1.54 -4.19
CA ILE A 76 2.34 -2.41 -3.82
C ILE A 76 3.60 -1.55 -3.80
N LEU A 77 4.31 -1.58 -2.67
CA LEU A 77 5.57 -0.88 -2.41
C LEU A 77 6.69 -1.91 -2.41
N THR A 78 7.75 -1.65 -3.17
CA THR A 78 8.99 -2.43 -3.13
C THR A 78 10.05 -1.63 -2.40
N THR A 79 10.68 -2.20 -1.38
CA THR A 79 11.78 -1.56 -0.64
C THR A 79 13.13 -1.79 -1.32
N LEU A 80 14.11 -0.93 -1.02
CA LEU A 80 15.49 -1.09 -1.52
C LEU A 80 16.10 -2.45 -1.14
N TYR A 81 15.92 -2.85 0.11
CA TYR A 81 16.39 -4.14 0.68
C TYR A 81 15.23 -4.89 1.34
N SER A 82 15.41 -6.18 1.57
CA SER A 82 14.42 -7.05 2.23
C SER A 82 14.47 -6.94 3.75
N PHE A 83 13.34 -7.15 4.40
CA PHE A 83 13.26 -7.43 5.83
C PHE A 83 13.42 -8.94 6.11
N PRO A 84 13.98 -9.35 7.26
CA PRO A 84 14.66 -8.49 8.25
C PRO A 84 15.94 -7.87 7.68
N TYR A 85 16.32 -6.70 8.20
CA TYR A 85 17.53 -5.99 7.80
C TYR A 85 18.21 -5.37 9.01
N VAL A 86 19.47 -4.97 8.86
CA VAL A 86 20.23 -4.27 9.91
C VAL A 86 19.57 -2.95 10.35
N LYS A 87 18.73 -2.35 9.50
CA LYS A 87 17.91 -1.17 9.82
C LYS A 87 16.43 -1.54 9.91
N LYS A 88 15.73 -0.94 10.88
CA LYS A 88 14.27 -1.09 11.07
C LYS A 88 13.40 -0.28 10.09
N ARG A 89 14.02 0.59 9.27
CA ARG A 89 13.34 1.40 8.26
C ARG A 89 14.15 1.33 6.97
N ILE A 90 13.48 1.04 5.86
CA ILE A 90 14.10 0.90 4.54
C ILE A 90 13.33 1.79 3.57
N PRO A 91 14.01 2.62 2.75
CA PRO A 91 13.32 3.44 1.76
C PRO A 91 12.54 2.59 0.76
N VAL A 92 11.40 3.12 0.32
CA VAL A 92 10.65 2.59 -0.82
C VAL A 92 11.44 2.89 -2.09
N PHE A 93 11.74 1.86 -2.85
CA PHE A 93 12.42 1.94 -4.15
C PHE A 93 11.44 2.16 -5.29
N SER A 94 10.32 1.43 -5.29
CA SER A 94 9.31 1.55 -6.35
C SER A 94 7.91 1.30 -5.82
N LYS A 95 6.93 1.76 -6.61
CA LYS A 95 5.51 1.63 -6.33
C LYS A 95 4.78 1.16 -7.59
N SER A 96 3.92 0.15 -7.46
CA SER A 96 2.95 -0.25 -8.48
C SER A 96 1.53 -0.18 -7.93
N VAL A 97 0.55 -0.03 -8.83
CA VAL A 97 -0.86 0.13 -8.46
C VAL A 97 -1.70 -0.80 -9.31
N GLN A 98 -2.61 -1.52 -8.66
CA GLN A 98 -3.62 -2.37 -9.28
C GLN A 98 -5.01 -1.86 -8.88
N VAL A 99 -5.95 -1.85 -9.81
CA VAL A 99 -7.32 -1.40 -9.57
C VAL A 99 -8.27 -2.58 -9.76
N PHE A 100 -9.12 -2.80 -8.77
CA PHE A 100 -10.17 -3.80 -8.78
C PHE A 100 -11.51 -3.09 -8.73
N LYS A 101 -12.42 -3.45 -9.64
CA LYS A 101 -13.81 -2.97 -9.64
C LYS A 101 -14.67 -4.04 -8.99
N SER A 102 -15.64 -3.63 -8.17
CA SER A 102 -16.71 -4.53 -7.76
C SER A 102 -17.54 -4.92 -9.00
N HIS A 103 -18.01 -6.17 -9.01
CA HIS A 103 -18.97 -6.67 -9.99
C HIS A 103 -20.39 -6.34 -9.57
#